data_AF-A0A7Z0MNH5-F1
#
_entry.id   AF-A0A7Z0MNH5-F1
#
_cell.length_a   1.000
_cell.length_b   1.000
_cell.length_c   1.000
_cell.angle_alpha   90.00
_cell.angle_beta   90.00
_cell.angle_gamma   90.00
#
_symmetry.space_group_name_H-M   'P 1'
#
loop_
_entity.id
_entity.type
_entity.pdbx_description
1 polymer ?
#
loop_
_entity_poly.entity_id
_entity_poly.type
_entity_poly.pdbx_seq_one_letter_code
_entity_poly.pdbx_strand_id
1 'polypeptide(L)'
;MFFAALGSLTFILHEQHSIWGGNLLSILSGEFAYSYGMLLSFLTMTVWVIAMRGKYLWLLAGLLEAATGFAHGYALLITGFSSFFILLGGNFKPGLKFLCLSHGLAFYLLAGWLWPLLAMHSMTIANDSSFMSSNWLDYVPKSFWPVLSCGLAGSLLFFKASIRKHLTSQYKNAFAFFFAATGLAVTLWLCASRIGLADIRFYPYALLLSSILCGWLLGEAFNLLTRSYKLIINIVTVILTAGLLCWIMAQVEKAPHWLLRNMAGYEDKSAQIPASLFPVLQGNLNSPRLLFEHDPLNNDIGSTRAIRSFTLISKSAPCFRGFIYGICFTGTCCIPITGGSFQGSLIALNPVSQRIYGYKSCSSTYAITP
;
A
#
# COMPACT_ATOMS: atom_id res chain seq x y z
N MET A 1 21.39 -5.97 -5.25
CA MET A 1 20.64 -4.76 -4.82
C MET A 1 20.08 -3.96 -6.00
N PHE A 2 20.86 -3.61 -7.02
CA PHE A 2 20.38 -2.84 -8.18
C PHE A 2 19.12 -3.42 -8.86
N PHE A 3 19.13 -4.72 -9.20
CA PHE A 3 17.97 -5.39 -9.79
C PHE A 3 16.75 -5.47 -8.86
N ALA A 4 16.95 -5.43 -7.53
CA ALA A 4 15.84 -5.36 -6.58
C ALA A 4 15.15 -3.97 -6.63
N ALA A 5 15.92 -2.90 -6.83
CA ALA A 5 15.37 -1.57 -7.07
C ALA A 5 14.59 -1.52 -8.39
N LEU A 6 15.10 -2.15 -9.45
CA LEU A 6 14.35 -2.30 -10.70
C LEU A 6 13.06 -3.12 -10.52
N GLY A 7 13.06 -4.17 -9.70
CA GLY A 7 11.84 -4.88 -9.32
C GLY A 7 10.85 -4.03 -8.53
N SER A 8 11.32 -3.15 -7.63
CA SER A 8 10.44 -2.19 -6.96
C SER A 8 9.85 -1.17 -7.95
N LEU A 9 10.57 -0.82 -9.01
CA LEU A 9 10.09 0.10 -10.05
C LEU A 9 8.92 -0.48 -10.84
N THR A 10 8.93 -1.80 -11.14
CA THR A 10 7.76 -2.45 -11.78
C THR A 10 6.52 -2.39 -10.89
N PHE A 11 6.70 -2.41 -9.56
CA PHE A 11 5.62 -2.19 -8.61
C PHE A 11 5.14 -0.73 -8.57
N ILE A 12 6.05 0.24 -8.60
CA ILE A 12 5.63 1.65 -8.53
C ILE A 12 4.86 2.06 -9.80
N LEU A 13 5.28 1.57 -10.98
CA LEU A 13 4.75 2.03 -12.27
C LEU A 13 3.62 1.17 -12.85
N HIS A 14 3.17 0.12 -12.16
CA HIS A 14 2.03 -0.65 -12.66
C HIS A 14 0.73 0.15 -12.54
N GLU A 15 -0.11 0.04 -13.57
CA GLU A 15 -1.39 0.76 -13.64
C GLU A 15 -2.61 -0.10 -13.30
N GLN A 16 -2.39 -1.40 -13.10
CA GLN A 16 -3.42 -2.29 -12.56
C GLN A 16 -3.63 -1.97 -11.07
N HIS A 17 -4.84 -2.09 -10.54
CA HIS A 17 -5.10 -1.91 -9.10
C HIS A 17 -4.79 -0.53 -8.52
N SER A 18 -5.24 0.55 -9.16
CA SER A 18 -5.09 1.93 -8.67
C SER A 18 -5.76 2.21 -7.31
N ILE A 19 -6.64 1.32 -6.84
CA ILE A 19 -7.38 1.46 -5.57
C ILE A 19 -6.72 0.67 -4.42
N TRP A 20 -5.86 -0.31 -4.74
CA TRP A 20 -5.27 -1.18 -3.72
C TRP A 20 -4.14 -0.50 -2.94
N GLY A 21 -3.50 0.51 -3.54
CA GLY A 21 -2.49 1.34 -2.88
C GLY A 21 -1.06 1.04 -3.31
N GLY A 22 -0.17 2.02 -3.13
CA GLY A 22 1.28 1.83 -3.21
C GLY A 22 1.91 2.16 -4.57
N ASN A 23 1.18 1.96 -5.67
CA ASN A 23 1.61 2.35 -7.01
C ASN A 23 1.35 3.84 -7.34
N LEU A 24 1.88 4.32 -8.45
CA LEU A 24 1.79 5.71 -8.88
C LEU A 24 0.34 6.17 -9.07
N LEU A 25 -0.52 5.34 -9.69
CA LEU A 25 -1.93 5.69 -9.84
C LEU A 25 -2.66 5.80 -8.50
N SER A 26 -2.27 5.00 -7.50
CA SER A 26 -2.81 5.10 -6.15
C SER A 26 -2.42 6.43 -5.49
N ILE A 27 -1.18 6.90 -5.67
CA ILE A 27 -0.76 8.21 -5.18
C ILE A 27 -1.58 9.32 -5.85
N LEU A 28 -1.83 9.19 -7.16
CA LEU A 28 -2.64 10.12 -7.93
C LEU A 28 -4.14 10.04 -7.55
N SER A 29 -4.65 8.90 -7.08
CA SER A 29 -6.03 8.75 -6.60
C SER A 29 -6.25 9.32 -5.19
N GLY A 30 -5.18 9.63 -4.45
CA GLY A 30 -5.25 10.17 -3.09
C GLY A 30 -4.72 9.23 -2.01
N GLU A 31 -4.26 8.02 -2.35
CA GLU A 31 -3.74 6.99 -1.43
C GLU A 31 -2.26 7.19 -1.04
N PHE A 32 -1.77 8.44 -1.00
CA PHE A 32 -0.37 8.73 -0.72
C PHE A 32 0.07 8.35 0.70
N ALA A 33 -0.83 8.42 1.69
CA ALA A 33 -0.51 8.04 3.07
C ALA A 33 -0.16 6.55 3.17
N TYR A 34 -0.87 5.70 2.41
CA TYR A 34 -0.53 4.30 2.27
C TYR A 34 0.85 4.10 1.64
N SER A 35 1.18 4.81 0.56
CA SER A 35 2.52 4.74 -0.06
C SER A 35 3.65 5.19 0.88
N TYR A 36 3.44 6.25 1.68
CA TYR A 36 4.39 6.63 2.74
C TYR A 36 4.50 5.56 3.82
N GLY A 37 3.37 4.96 4.24
CA GLY A 37 3.34 3.82 5.15
C GLY A 37 4.16 2.65 4.64
N MET A 38 4.02 2.29 3.35
CA MET A 38 4.82 1.22 2.71
C MET A 38 6.32 1.53 2.72
N LEU A 39 6.71 2.76 2.37
CA LEU A 39 8.11 3.19 2.39
C LEU A 39 8.70 3.07 3.80
N LEU A 40 8.02 3.63 4.80
CA LEU A 40 8.48 3.63 6.19
C LEU A 40 8.48 2.20 6.77
N SER A 41 7.49 1.38 6.40
CA SER A 41 7.43 -0.05 6.74
C SER A 41 8.66 -0.79 6.20
N PHE A 42 9.01 -0.60 4.93
CA PHE A 42 10.20 -1.23 4.33
C PHE A 42 11.51 -0.78 5.00
N LEU A 43 11.63 0.52 5.33
CA LEU A 43 12.78 1.04 6.09
C LEU A 43 12.85 0.41 7.48
N THR A 44 11.72 0.28 8.17
CA THR A 44 11.64 -0.37 9.49
C THR A 44 12.04 -1.85 9.41
N MET A 45 11.54 -2.59 8.41
CA MET A 45 11.95 -3.97 8.13
C MET A 45 13.45 -4.10 7.85
N THR A 46 14.05 -3.10 7.19
CA THR A 46 15.51 -3.07 6.97
C THR A 46 16.25 -2.96 8.31
N VAL A 47 15.75 -2.18 9.26
CA VAL A 47 16.28 -2.13 10.63
C VAL A 47 16.08 -3.47 11.37
N TRP A 48 14.95 -4.16 11.16
CA TRP A 48 14.74 -5.52 11.67
C TRP A 48 15.81 -6.51 11.18
N VAL A 49 16.11 -6.48 9.88
CA VAL A 49 17.17 -7.30 9.29
C VAL A 49 18.55 -6.93 9.84
N ILE A 50 18.82 -5.65 10.11
CA ILE A 50 20.07 -5.20 10.74
C ILE A 50 20.16 -5.72 12.19
N ALA A 51 19.05 -5.74 12.93
CA ALA A 51 18.98 -6.29 14.29
C ALA A 51 19.28 -7.80 14.32
N MET A 52 18.85 -8.57 13.32
CA MET A 52 19.23 -9.98 13.16
C MET A 52 20.74 -10.21 13.00
N ARG A 53 21.51 -9.17 12.66
CA ARG A 53 22.98 -9.20 12.57
C ARG A 53 23.65 -8.79 13.89
N GLY A 54 22.88 -8.61 14.97
CA GLY A 54 23.37 -8.21 16.29
C GLY A 54 23.46 -6.69 16.50
N LYS A 55 23.03 -5.87 15.54
CA LYS A 55 23.03 -4.40 15.64
C LYS A 55 21.63 -3.89 16.03
N TYR A 56 21.40 -3.74 17.33
CA TYR A 56 20.09 -3.43 17.90
C TYR A 56 19.81 -1.91 17.98
N LEU A 57 19.47 -1.30 16.84
CA LEU A 57 19.14 0.13 16.72
C LEU A 57 17.71 0.45 17.19
N TRP A 58 17.38 0.11 18.43
CA TRP A 58 15.99 0.11 18.94
C TRP A 58 15.30 1.48 18.85
N LEU A 59 16.05 2.58 19.03
CA LEU A 59 15.51 3.93 18.94
C LEU A 59 15.07 4.26 17.50
N LEU A 60 15.94 4.05 16.52
CA LEU A 60 15.62 4.27 15.11
C LEU A 60 14.45 3.38 14.66
N ALA A 61 14.47 2.12 15.09
CA ALA A 61 13.40 1.16 14.87
C ALA A 61 12.04 1.66 15.38
N GLY A 62 11.96 2.04 16.66
CA GLY A 62 10.71 2.51 17.25
C GLY A 62 10.23 3.84 16.64
N LEU A 63 11.15 4.73 16.25
CA LEU A 63 10.81 5.97 15.53
C LEU A 63 10.26 5.70 14.14
N LEU A 64 10.87 4.78 13.37
CA LEU A 64 10.39 4.42 12.04
C LEU A 64 9.06 3.67 12.13
N GLU A 65 8.89 2.78 13.09
CA GLU A 65 7.62 2.07 13.33
C GLU A 65 6.50 3.04 13.74
N ALA A 66 6.78 4.00 14.61
CA ALA A 66 5.84 5.08 14.93
C ALA A 66 5.48 5.89 13.67
N ALA A 67 6.48 6.27 12.86
CA ALA A 67 6.25 6.98 11.61
C ALA A 67 5.38 6.17 10.63
N THR A 68 5.60 4.85 10.55
CA THR A 68 4.73 3.94 9.78
C THR A 68 3.29 3.97 10.30
N GLY A 69 3.09 3.93 11.63
CA GLY A 69 1.77 4.02 12.25
C GLY A 69 1.06 5.35 12.03
N PHE A 70 1.80 6.47 12.07
CA PHE A 70 1.27 7.79 11.74
C PHE A 70 0.89 7.92 10.26
N ALA A 71 1.56 7.18 9.38
CA ALA A 71 1.26 7.16 7.96
C ALA A 71 0.06 6.27 7.63
N HIS A 72 0.05 5.00 8.07
CA HIS A 72 -1.04 4.08 7.75
C HIS A 72 -1.11 2.85 8.66
N GLY A 73 -2.31 2.52 9.15
CA GLY A 73 -2.54 1.38 10.06
C GLY A 73 -2.18 0.01 9.47
N TYR A 74 -2.57 -0.26 8.21
CA TYR A 74 -2.21 -1.53 7.54
C TYR A 74 -0.69 -1.73 7.39
N ALA A 75 0.05 -0.64 7.18
CA ALA A 75 1.51 -0.69 7.12
C ALA A 75 2.12 -1.05 8.47
N LEU A 76 1.54 -0.52 9.55
CA LEU A 76 1.95 -0.83 10.91
C LEU A 76 1.72 -2.32 11.23
N LEU A 77 0.59 -2.90 10.82
CA LEU A 77 0.32 -4.33 11.04
C LEU A 77 1.37 -5.22 10.37
N ILE A 78 1.67 -4.98 9.10
CA ILE A 78 2.71 -5.72 8.36
C ILE A 78 4.09 -5.57 9.02
N THR A 79 4.44 -4.35 9.42
CA THR A 79 5.72 -4.04 10.08
C THR A 79 5.83 -4.72 11.45
N GLY A 80 4.79 -4.62 12.26
CA GLY A 80 4.75 -5.14 13.61
C GLY A 80 4.76 -6.67 13.63
N PHE A 81 3.92 -7.32 12.82
CA PHE A 81 3.88 -8.79 12.77
C PHE A 81 5.14 -9.39 12.12
N SER A 82 5.74 -8.74 11.12
CA SER A 82 7.00 -9.24 10.53
C SER A 82 8.17 -9.21 11.51
N SER A 83 8.12 -8.33 12.53
CA SER A 83 9.16 -8.27 13.56
C SER A 83 9.30 -9.56 14.37
N PHE A 84 8.25 -10.41 14.42
CA PHE A 84 8.29 -11.74 15.05
C PHE A 84 9.42 -12.62 14.49
N PHE A 85 9.74 -12.48 13.20
CA PHE A 85 10.80 -13.27 12.56
C PHE A 85 12.20 -12.96 13.12
N ILE A 86 12.40 -11.84 13.82
CA ILE A 86 13.66 -11.57 14.55
C ILE A 86 13.89 -12.62 15.65
N LEU A 87 12.83 -13.03 16.35
CA LEU A 87 12.93 -14.01 17.44
C LEU A 87 13.30 -15.40 16.94
N LEU A 88 12.97 -15.71 15.68
CA LEU A 88 13.33 -16.97 15.02
C LEU A 88 14.80 -16.99 14.54
N GLY A 89 15.49 -15.86 14.58
CA GLY A 89 16.87 -15.71 14.10
C GLY A 89 17.97 -16.21 15.04
N GLY A 90 17.63 -16.90 16.14
CA GLY A 90 18.58 -17.55 17.06
C GLY A 90 19.06 -16.71 18.26
N ASN A 91 18.81 -15.40 18.28
CA ASN A 91 19.19 -14.50 19.38
C ASN A 91 17.96 -14.01 20.17
N PHE A 92 17.27 -14.94 20.83
CA PHE A 92 15.96 -14.67 21.45
C PHE A 92 16.00 -13.56 22.50
N LYS A 93 16.90 -13.62 23.51
CA LYS A 93 16.90 -12.64 24.62
C LYS A 93 17.22 -11.21 24.12
N PRO A 94 18.29 -10.96 23.35
CA PRO A 94 18.56 -9.62 22.85
C PRO A 94 17.49 -9.15 21.84
N GLY A 95 16.99 -10.06 21.00
CA GLY A 95 15.91 -9.78 20.06
C GLY A 95 14.62 -9.36 20.77
N LEU A 96 14.22 -10.07 21.82
CA LEU A 96 13.05 -9.74 22.62
C LEU A 96 13.22 -8.38 23.31
N LYS A 97 14.37 -8.11 23.93
CA LYS A 97 14.65 -6.80 24.54
C LYS A 97 14.55 -5.68 23.51
N PHE A 98 15.15 -5.88 22.34
CA PHE A 98 15.10 -4.92 21.23
C PHE A 98 13.66 -4.65 20.79
N LEU A 99 12.86 -5.70 20.59
CA LEU A 99 11.46 -5.59 20.21
C LEU A 99 10.64 -4.89 21.29
N CYS A 100 10.80 -5.24 22.57
CA CYS A 100 10.09 -4.56 23.65
C CYS A 100 10.41 -3.06 23.69
N LEU A 101 11.67 -2.68 23.48
CA LEU A 101 12.07 -1.27 23.46
C LEU A 101 11.55 -0.52 22.23
N SER A 102 11.64 -1.12 21.04
CA SER A 102 11.17 -0.48 19.80
C SER A 102 9.65 -0.38 19.75
N HIS A 103 8.94 -1.47 20.00
CA HIS A 103 7.47 -1.51 20.05
C HIS A 103 6.93 -0.64 21.17
N GLY A 104 7.56 -0.67 22.35
CA GLY A 104 7.17 0.16 23.48
C GLY A 104 7.29 1.66 23.17
N LEU A 105 8.37 2.07 22.51
CA LEU A 105 8.53 3.45 22.04
C LEU A 105 7.48 3.81 20.99
N ALA A 106 7.28 2.97 19.98
CA ALA A 106 6.30 3.21 18.93
C ALA A 106 4.88 3.32 19.49
N PHE A 107 4.52 2.40 20.39
CA PHE A 107 3.24 2.41 21.11
C PHE A 107 3.07 3.70 21.92
N TYR A 108 4.08 4.13 22.67
CA TYR A 108 4.02 5.37 23.46
C TYR A 108 3.79 6.61 22.58
N LEU A 109 4.48 6.69 21.43
CA LEU A 109 4.32 7.80 20.48
C LEU A 109 2.95 7.78 19.80
N LEU A 110 2.43 6.60 19.48
CA LEU A 110 1.13 6.42 18.83
C LEU A 110 -0.06 6.45 19.79
N ALA A 111 0.17 6.30 21.10
CA ALA A 111 -0.87 6.14 22.11
C ALA A 111 -1.93 7.25 22.07
N GLY A 112 -1.50 8.50 21.87
CA GLY A 112 -2.42 9.65 21.78
C GLY A 112 -3.46 9.53 20.67
N TRP A 113 -3.18 8.77 19.60
CA TRP A 113 -4.07 8.55 18.47
C TRP A 113 -4.74 7.18 18.48
N LEU A 114 -4.00 6.15 18.91
CA LEU A 114 -4.53 4.79 19.03
C LEU A 114 -5.60 4.69 20.12
N TRP A 115 -5.43 5.41 21.23
CA TRP A 115 -6.34 5.32 22.36
C TRP A 115 -7.77 5.76 22.00
N PRO A 116 -8.01 6.95 21.41
CA PRO A 116 -9.35 7.33 20.95
C PRO A 116 -9.93 6.36 19.92
N LEU A 117 -9.11 5.84 19.00
CA LEU A 117 -9.55 4.88 17.99
C LEU A 117 -10.07 3.58 18.63
N LEU A 118 -9.34 3.04 19.61
CA LEU A 118 -9.75 1.85 20.35
C LEU A 118 -10.99 2.11 21.22
N ALA A 119 -11.06 3.27 21.89
CA ALA A 119 -12.21 3.65 22.70
C ALA A 119 -13.49 3.82 21.87
N MET A 120 -13.35 4.29 20.63
CA MET A 120 -14.47 4.49 19.70
C MET A 120 -14.69 3.33 18.72
N HIS A 121 -14.08 2.16 18.94
CA HIS A 121 -14.21 1.03 18.00
C HIS A 121 -15.67 0.61 17.76
N SER A 122 -16.55 0.76 18.76
CA SER A 122 -17.97 0.46 18.64
C SER A 122 -18.72 1.38 17.66
N MET A 123 -18.14 2.53 17.35
CA MET A 123 -18.63 3.48 16.35
C MET A 123 -18.02 3.24 14.96
N THR A 124 -17.06 2.32 14.85
CA THR A 124 -16.40 2.00 13.57
C THR A 124 -17.15 0.89 12.85
N ILE A 125 -17.32 1.04 11.54
CA ILE A 125 -17.85 0.00 10.66
C ILE A 125 -16.66 -0.80 10.15
N ALA A 126 -16.75 -2.13 10.24
CA ALA A 126 -15.72 -3.01 9.68
C ALA A 126 -15.54 -2.73 8.18
N ASN A 127 -14.30 -2.65 7.73
CA ASN A 127 -13.99 -2.57 6.29
C ASN A 127 -13.62 -3.98 5.83
N ASP A 128 -14.62 -4.86 5.72
CA ASP A 128 -14.47 -6.27 5.37
C ASP A 128 -14.59 -6.53 3.86
N SER A 129 -14.43 -5.48 3.04
CA SER A 129 -14.46 -5.58 1.59
C SER A 129 -13.41 -6.58 1.09
N SER A 130 -13.88 -7.56 0.31
CA SER A 130 -13.03 -8.57 -0.32
C SER A 130 -13.09 -8.46 -1.84
N PHE A 131 -11.93 -8.45 -2.50
CA PHE A 131 -11.84 -8.43 -3.96
C PHE A 131 -11.38 -9.78 -4.49
N MET A 132 -12.36 -10.60 -4.91
CA MET A 132 -12.10 -11.86 -5.58
C MET A 132 -12.26 -11.67 -7.09
N SER A 133 -11.18 -11.88 -7.85
CA SER A 133 -11.25 -12.05 -9.30
C SER A 133 -11.41 -13.55 -9.63
N SER A 134 -12.16 -13.83 -10.71
CA SER A 134 -12.26 -15.15 -11.31
C SER A 134 -10.98 -15.59 -12.02
N ASN A 135 -10.08 -14.64 -12.36
CA ASN A 135 -8.84 -14.92 -13.07
C ASN A 135 -7.62 -14.59 -12.21
N TRP A 136 -6.74 -15.57 -12.02
CA TRP A 136 -5.51 -15.37 -11.25
C TRP A 136 -4.55 -14.36 -11.91
N LEU A 137 -4.60 -14.23 -13.24
CA LEU A 137 -3.79 -13.27 -13.98
C LEU A 137 -4.13 -11.82 -13.65
N ASP A 138 -5.34 -11.56 -13.14
CA ASP A 138 -5.74 -10.22 -12.76
C ASP A 138 -4.95 -9.73 -11.55
N TYR A 139 -4.42 -10.62 -10.72
CA TYR A 139 -3.60 -10.24 -9.57
C TYR A 139 -2.15 -9.91 -9.95
N VAL A 140 -1.67 -10.40 -11.11
CA VAL A 140 -0.25 -10.29 -11.50
C VAL A 140 -0.11 -9.35 -12.69
N PRO A 141 0.29 -8.08 -12.47
CA PRO A 141 0.32 -7.13 -13.55
C PRO A 141 1.34 -7.47 -14.62
N LYS A 142 1.00 -7.17 -15.88
CA LYS A 142 1.88 -7.41 -17.04
C LYS A 142 3.24 -6.76 -16.87
N SER A 143 3.32 -5.61 -16.19
CA SER A 143 4.59 -4.94 -15.87
C SER A 143 5.53 -5.79 -15.00
N PHE A 144 5.01 -6.76 -14.23
CA PHE A 144 5.79 -7.64 -13.37
C PHE A 144 6.33 -8.88 -14.07
N TRP A 145 5.77 -9.26 -15.23
CA TRP A 145 6.08 -10.53 -15.87
C TRP A 145 7.58 -10.74 -16.12
N PRO A 146 8.36 -9.74 -16.58
CA PRO A 146 9.81 -9.93 -16.75
C PRO A 146 10.52 -10.20 -15.43
N VAL A 147 10.19 -9.44 -14.37
CA VAL A 147 10.83 -9.59 -13.05
C VAL A 147 10.47 -10.92 -12.42
N LEU A 148 9.22 -11.37 -12.53
CA LEU A 148 8.79 -12.67 -12.04
C LEU A 148 9.48 -13.81 -12.80
N SER A 149 9.53 -13.73 -14.13
CA SER A 149 10.21 -14.73 -14.98
C SER A 149 11.69 -14.84 -14.63
N CYS A 150 12.37 -13.70 -14.47
CA CYS A 150 13.75 -13.65 -14.03
C CYS A 150 13.94 -14.16 -12.59
N GLY A 151 13.01 -13.86 -11.68
CA GLY A 151 13.03 -14.36 -10.30
C GLY A 151 12.87 -15.88 -10.24
N LEU A 152 11.97 -16.44 -11.03
CA LEU A 152 11.79 -17.89 -11.18
C LEU A 152 13.05 -18.54 -11.75
N ALA A 153 13.61 -18.01 -12.84
CA ALA A 153 14.87 -18.50 -13.40
C ALA A 153 16.03 -18.41 -12.39
N GLY A 154 16.12 -17.30 -11.66
CA GLY A 154 17.09 -17.10 -10.57
C GLY A 154 16.92 -18.13 -9.46
N SER A 155 15.68 -18.41 -9.04
CA SER A 155 15.37 -19.41 -8.02
C SER A 155 15.81 -20.82 -8.43
N LEU A 156 15.70 -21.16 -9.72
CA LEU A 156 16.14 -22.46 -10.24
C LEU A 156 17.65 -22.67 -10.05
N LEU A 157 18.45 -21.61 -10.19
CA LEU A 157 19.89 -21.65 -9.96
C LEU A 157 20.24 -21.94 -8.49
N PHE A 158 19.38 -21.52 -7.55
CA PHE A 158 19.57 -21.82 -6.13
C PHE A 158 19.24 -23.27 -5.74
N PHE A 159 18.71 -24.11 -6.62
CA PHE A 159 18.67 -25.56 -6.37
C PHE A 159 20.05 -26.22 -6.45
N LYS A 160 21.02 -25.60 -7.14
CA LYS A 160 22.38 -26.15 -7.24
C LYS A 160 23.18 -25.91 -5.96
N ALA A 161 23.65 -26.99 -5.34
CA ALA A 161 24.41 -26.95 -4.10
C ALA A 161 25.71 -26.13 -4.21
N SER A 162 26.34 -26.08 -5.39
CA SER A 162 27.54 -25.26 -5.64
C SER A 162 27.27 -23.77 -5.42
N ILE A 163 26.09 -23.30 -5.82
CA ILE A 163 25.67 -21.90 -5.69
C ILE A 163 25.34 -21.57 -4.22
N ARG A 164 24.65 -22.47 -3.51
CA ARG A 164 24.28 -22.27 -2.08
C ARG A 164 25.49 -22.08 -1.17
N LYS A 165 26.64 -22.67 -1.50
CA LYS A 165 27.90 -22.54 -0.74
C LYS A 165 28.47 -21.13 -0.77
N HIS A 166 28.16 -20.35 -1.81
CA HIS A 166 28.67 -18.99 -1.96
C HIS A 166 27.81 -17.92 -1.25
N LEU A 167 26.66 -18.31 -0.70
CA LEU A 167 25.78 -17.38 0.03
C LEU A 167 26.23 -17.22 1.47
N THR A 168 26.52 -15.97 1.84
CA THR A 168 26.83 -15.60 3.22
C THR A 168 25.62 -15.85 4.14
N SER A 169 25.86 -16.13 5.42
CA SER A 169 24.77 -16.30 6.40
C SER A 169 23.92 -15.04 6.54
N GLN A 170 24.51 -13.86 6.36
CA GLN A 170 23.79 -12.59 6.39
C GLN A 170 22.78 -12.46 5.24
N TYR A 171 23.16 -12.94 4.05
CA TYR A 171 22.25 -13.00 2.90
C TYR A 171 21.05 -13.90 3.20
N LYS A 172 21.32 -15.11 3.70
CA LYS A 172 20.27 -16.10 3.99
C LYS A 172 19.25 -15.57 4.99
N ASN A 173 19.71 -14.94 6.07
CA ASN A 173 18.82 -14.39 7.10
C ASN A 173 17.97 -13.24 6.56
N ALA A 174 18.57 -12.30 5.82
CA ALA A 174 17.84 -11.18 5.25
C ALA A 174 16.82 -11.64 4.19
N PHE A 175 17.21 -12.58 3.32
CA PHE A 175 16.32 -13.16 2.33
C PHE A 175 15.17 -13.92 3.00
N ALA A 176 15.46 -14.76 3.99
CA ALA A 176 14.45 -15.50 4.75
C ALA A 176 13.47 -14.55 5.46
N PHE A 177 13.97 -13.45 6.04
CA PHE A 177 13.13 -12.43 6.65
C PHE A 177 12.15 -11.81 5.65
N PHE A 178 12.63 -11.30 4.52
CA PHE A 178 11.76 -10.69 3.52
C PHE A 178 10.82 -11.70 2.87
N PHE A 179 11.27 -12.94 2.65
CA PHE A 179 10.42 -14.03 2.18
C PHE A 179 9.29 -14.34 3.17
N ALA A 180 9.60 -14.41 4.46
CA ALA A 180 8.60 -14.61 5.51
C ALA A 180 7.64 -13.42 5.63
N ALA A 181 8.14 -12.19 5.48
CA ALA A 181 7.31 -10.98 5.43
C ALA A 181 6.38 -10.95 4.20
N THR A 182 6.84 -11.43 3.03
CA THR A 182 5.97 -11.65 1.86
C THR A 182 4.90 -12.69 2.17
N GLY A 183 5.27 -13.81 2.78
CA GLY A 183 4.32 -14.86 3.19
C GLY A 183 3.27 -14.35 4.18
N LEU A 184 3.68 -13.51 5.13
CA LEU A 184 2.78 -12.81 6.04
C LEU A 184 1.81 -11.88 5.28
N ALA A 185 2.31 -11.09 4.32
CA ALA A 185 1.45 -10.22 3.50
C ALA A 185 0.41 -11.02 2.70
N VAL A 186 0.81 -12.14 2.10
CA VAL A 186 -0.11 -13.07 1.41
C VAL A 186 -1.12 -13.67 2.40
N THR A 187 -0.68 -14.07 3.59
CA THR A 187 -1.56 -14.65 4.62
C THR A 187 -2.59 -13.62 5.09
N LEU A 188 -2.17 -12.38 5.36
CA LEU A 188 -3.09 -11.31 5.74
C LEU A 188 -4.04 -10.96 4.58
N TRP A 189 -3.57 -10.94 3.34
CA TRP A 189 -4.46 -10.79 2.19
C TRP A 189 -5.52 -11.90 2.14
N LEU A 190 -5.18 -13.17 2.41
CA LEU A 190 -6.16 -14.26 2.38
C LEU A 190 -7.11 -14.31 3.60
N CYS A 191 -6.75 -13.68 4.72
CA CYS A 191 -7.46 -13.85 6.00
C CYS A 191 -7.99 -12.56 6.63
N ALA A 192 -7.59 -11.37 6.16
CA ALA A 192 -7.92 -10.09 6.76
C ALA A 192 -9.43 -9.81 6.85
N SER A 193 -10.21 -10.21 5.83
CA SER A 193 -11.66 -10.03 5.83
C SER A 193 -12.34 -10.74 7.01
N ARG A 194 -11.78 -11.87 7.48
CA ARG A 194 -12.29 -12.62 8.64
C ARG A 194 -12.10 -11.89 9.97
N ILE A 195 -11.23 -10.88 10.01
CA ILE A 195 -10.97 -10.05 11.19
C ILE A 195 -11.45 -8.60 10.99
N GLY A 196 -12.31 -8.36 9.98
CA GLY A 196 -12.91 -7.06 9.71
C GLY A 196 -11.97 -6.03 9.07
N LEU A 197 -10.89 -6.49 8.44
CA LEU A 197 -9.91 -5.67 7.72
C LEU A 197 -10.00 -5.89 6.20
N ALA A 198 -9.69 -4.86 5.43
CA ALA A 198 -9.75 -4.91 3.98
C ALA A 198 -8.57 -5.73 3.45
N ASP A 199 -8.86 -6.85 2.80
CA ASP A 199 -7.85 -7.79 2.34
C ASP A 199 -6.88 -7.18 1.31
N ILE A 200 -7.41 -6.39 0.38
CA ILE A 200 -6.66 -5.78 -0.71
C ILE A 200 -5.53 -4.86 -0.25
N ARG A 201 -5.57 -4.37 0.99
CA ARG A 201 -4.52 -3.49 1.54
C ARG A 201 -3.27 -4.26 1.98
N PHE A 202 -3.29 -5.58 1.95
CA PHE A 202 -2.10 -6.40 2.19
C PHE A 202 -1.45 -6.88 0.90
N TYR A 203 -2.21 -6.97 -0.19
CA TYR A 203 -1.71 -7.45 -1.48
C TYR A 203 -0.57 -6.61 -2.09
N PRO A 204 -0.58 -5.26 -2.01
CA PRO A 204 0.55 -4.46 -2.51
C PRO A 204 1.87 -4.78 -1.81
N TYR A 205 1.86 -5.18 -0.53
CA TYR A 205 3.07 -5.66 0.15
C TYR A 205 3.53 -7.00 -0.42
N ALA A 206 2.61 -7.92 -0.71
CA ALA A 206 2.96 -9.18 -1.36
C ALA A 206 3.62 -8.92 -2.72
N LEU A 207 3.07 -8.02 -3.55
CA LEU A 207 3.67 -7.65 -4.83
C LEU A 207 5.02 -6.96 -4.69
N LEU A 208 5.13 -5.92 -3.86
CA LEU A 208 6.37 -5.16 -3.66
C LEU A 208 7.50 -6.04 -3.12
N LEU A 209 7.24 -6.80 -2.05
CA LEU A 209 8.26 -7.63 -1.44
C LEU A 209 8.66 -8.78 -2.38
N SER A 210 7.70 -9.37 -3.10
CA SER A 210 8.00 -10.38 -4.12
C SER A 210 8.85 -9.81 -5.26
N SER A 211 8.56 -8.61 -5.76
CA SER A 211 9.35 -8.01 -6.84
C SER A 211 10.78 -7.66 -6.40
N ILE A 212 10.94 -7.18 -5.17
CA ILE A 212 12.25 -6.97 -4.55
C ILE A 212 12.99 -8.30 -4.42
N LEU A 213 12.35 -9.38 -3.94
CA LEU A 213 12.96 -10.70 -3.81
C LEU A 213 13.36 -11.28 -5.17
N CYS A 214 12.49 -11.23 -6.18
CA CYS A 214 12.77 -11.70 -7.53
C CYS A 214 13.93 -10.92 -8.18
N GLY A 215 13.92 -9.59 -8.07
CA GLY A 215 15.02 -8.75 -8.55
C GLY A 215 16.31 -8.99 -7.78
N TRP A 216 16.24 -9.27 -6.48
CA TRP A 216 17.41 -9.64 -5.69
C TRP A 216 17.99 -10.99 -6.14
N LEU A 217 17.15 -12.02 -6.32
CA LEU A 217 17.57 -13.33 -6.83
C LEU A 217 18.24 -13.23 -8.20
N LEU A 218 17.68 -12.43 -9.10
CA LEU A 218 18.28 -12.16 -10.41
C LEU A 218 19.66 -11.54 -10.27
N GLY A 219 19.80 -10.51 -9.43
CA GLY A 219 21.08 -9.85 -9.21
C GLY A 219 22.16 -10.78 -8.65
N GLU A 220 21.81 -11.68 -7.73
CA GLU A 220 22.76 -12.67 -7.22
C GLU A 220 23.10 -13.75 -8.24
N ALA A 221 22.10 -14.27 -8.96
CA ALA A 221 22.31 -15.21 -10.05
C ALA A 221 23.31 -14.65 -11.07
N PHE A 222 23.14 -13.37 -11.41
CA PHE A 222 24.01 -12.68 -12.33
C PHE A 222 25.44 -12.57 -11.79
N ASN A 223 25.62 -12.12 -10.54
CA ASN A 223 26.92 -12.03 -9.88
C ASN A 223 27.68 -13.37 -9.84
N LEU A 224 26.95 -14.47 -9.69
CA LEU A 224 27.53 -15.83 -9.63
C LEU A 224 28.02 -16.32 -10.99
N LEU A 225 27.26 -16.09 -12.06
CA LEU A 225 27.56 -16.58 -13.41
C LEU A 225 28.75 -15.86 -14.07
N THR A 226 29.04 -14.64 -13.65
CA THR A 226 29.85 -13.70 -14.45
C THR A 226 31.09 -13.18 -13.74
N ARG A 227 31.48 -13.82 -12.63
CA ARG A 227 32.54 -13.40 -11.70
C ARG A 227 33.89 -13.03 -12.34
N SER A 228 34.18 -13.52 -13.55
CA SER A 228 35.42 -13.27 -14.30
C SER A 228 35.32 -12.25 -15.45
N TYR A 229 34.11 -11.76 -15.81
CA TYR A 229 33.89 -10.96 -17.02
C TYR A 229 33.17 -9.63 -16.76
N LYS A 230 33.82 -8.72 -16.01
CA LYS A 230 33.23 -7.43 -15.56
C LYS A 230 32.67 -6.54 -16.68
N LEU A 231 33.29 -6.52 -17.87
CA LEU A 231 32.77 -5.73 -18.99
C LEU A 231 31.45 -6.30 -19.53
N ILE A 232 31.39 -7.63 -19.71
CA ILE A 232 30.19 -8.33 -20.18
C ILE A 232 29.04 -8.16 -19.17
N ILE A 233 29.34 -8.19 -17.87
CA ILE A 233 28.39 -7.89 -16.79
C ILE A 233 27.72 -6.56 -17.00
N ASN A 234 28.51 -5.50 -17.18
CA ASN A 234 28.00 -4.15 -17.30
C ASN A 234 27.13 -3.99 -18.55
N ILE A 235 27.58 -4.52 -19.69
CA ILE A 235 26.82 -4.48 -20.95
C ILE A 235 25.47 -5.20 -20.79
N VAL A 236 25.47 -6.44 -20.29
CA VAL A 236 24.24 -7.21 -20.10
C VAL A 236 23.34 -6.55 -19.06
N THR A 237 23.88 -5.97 -17.99
CA THR A 237 23.10 -5.21 -17.00
C THR A 237 22.41 -4.02 -17.65
N VAL A 238 23.12 -3.25 -18.50
CA VAL A 238 22.54 -2.13 -19.24
C VAL A 238 21.44 -2.61 -20.19
N ILE A 239 21.67 -3.70 -20.94
CA ILE A 239 20.67 -4.27 -21.86
C ILE A 239 19.42 -4.73 -21.10
N LEU A 240 19.58 -5.47 -20.00
CA LEU A 240 18.46 -5.93 -19.18
C LEU A 240 17.69 -4.77 -18.55
N THR A 241 18.40 -3.74 -18.11
CA THR A 241 17.79 -2.52 -17.56
C THR A 241 16.99 -1.79 -18.63
N ALA A 242 17.58 -1.54 -19.80
CA ALA A 242 16.92 -0.87 -20.91
C ALA A 242 15.71 -1.67 -21.40
N GLY A 243 15.84 -2.99 -21.53
CA GLY A 243 14.74 -3.88 -21.91
C GLY A 243 13.59 -3.85 -20.90
N LEU A 244 13.90 -3.89 -19.60
CA LEU A 244 12.88 -3.79 -18.55
C LEU A 244 12.20 -2.42 -18.54
N LEU A 245 12.96 -1.33 -18.68
CA LEU A 245 12.38 0.02 -18.75
C LEU A 245 11.49 0.18 -19.98
N CYS A 246 11.93 -0.31 -21.15
CA CYS A 246 11.12 -0.31 -22.36
C CYS A 246 9.82 -1.10 -22.16
N TRP A 247 9.90 -2.28 -21.52
CA TRP A 247 8.73 -3.08 -21.18
C TRP A 247 7.76 -2.33 -20.26
N ILE A 248 8.25 -1.74 -19.16
CA ILE A 248 7.42 -0.98 -18.23
C ILE A 248 6.76 0.20 -18.94
N MET A 249 7.51 0.97 -19.72
CA MET A 249 7.00 2.13 -20.45
C MET A 249 5.91 1.75 -21.45
N ALA A 250 6.01 0.57 -22.08
CA ALA A 250 4.96 0.06 -22.97
C ALA A 250 3.66 -0.34 -22.24
N GLN A 251 3.65 -0.39 -20.90
CA GLN A 251 2.46 -0.68 -20.08
C GLN A 251 1.89 0.55 -19.37
N VAL A 252 2.53 1.73 -19.49
CA VAL A 252 2.09 2.97 -18.86
C VAL A 252 1.23 3.75 -19.85
N GLU A 253 -0.06 3.87 -19.58
CA GLU A 253 -1.03 4.59 -20.42
C GLU A 253 -1.77 5.69 -19.64
N LYS A 254 -2.27 5.37 -18.45
CA LYS A 254 -3.17 6.23 -17.64
C LYS A 254 -2.43 7.27 -16.82
N ALA A 255 -1.21 6.98 -16.34
CA ALA A 255 -0.51 7.81 -15.38
C ALA A 255 -0.23 9.24 -15.89
N PRO A 256 0.21 9.46 -17.14
CA PRO A 256 0.39 10.81 -17.68
C PRO A 256 -0.93 11.60 -17.74
N HIS A 257 -2.01 10.97 -18.21
CA HIS A 257 -3.32 11.61 -18.28
C HIS A 257 -3.86 11.98 -16.89
N TRP A 258 -3.73 11.08 -15.91
CA TRP A 258 -4.14 11.33 -14.53
C TRP A 258 -3.31 12.42 -13.87
N LEU A 259 -2.00 12.46 -14.13
CA LEU A 259 -1.12 13.51 -13.64
C LEU A 259 -1.56 14.88 -14.17
N LEU A 260 -1.73 15.01 -15.49
CA LEU A 260 -2.18 16.25 -16.12
C LEU A 260 -3.56 16.67 -15.59
N ARG A 261 -4.51 15.75 -15.51
CA ARG A 261 -5.88 16.04 -15.02
C ARG A 261 -5.92 16.43 -13.54
N ASN A 262 -5.06 15.86 -12.70
CA ASN A 262 -4.95 16.22 -11.29
C ASN A 262 -4.27 17.57 -11.06
N MET A 263 -3.39 17.99 -11.97
CA MET A 263 -2.70 19.28 -11.90
C MET A 263 -3.45 20.40 -12.64
N ALA A 264 -4.39 20.06 -13.53
CA ALA A 264 -5.27 21.02 -14.18
C ALA A 264 -6.20 21.71 -13.16
N GLY A 265 -6.41 23.01 -13.34
CA GLY A 265 -7.35 23.81 -12.55
C GLY A 265 -8.79 23.37 -12.76
N TYR A 266 -9.71 23.89 -11.95
CA TYR A 266 -11.14 23.59 -12.11
C TYR A 266 -11.73 24.26 -13.34
N GLU A 267 -11.19 25.40 -13.72
CA GLU A 267 -11.49 26.16 -14.92
C GLU A 267 -11.29 25.34 -16.21
N ASP A 268 -10.34 24.40 -16.22
CA ASP A 268 -10.05 23.53 -17.36
C ASP A 268 -10.91 22.25 -17.37
N LYS A 269 -11.72 22.04 -16.33
CA LYS A 269 -12.58 20.86 -16.20
C LYS A 269 -13.98 21.22 -16.66
N SER A 270 -14.49 20.46 -17.62
CA SER A 270 -15.85 20.60 -18.18
C SER A 270 -16.97 20.43 -17.16
N ALA A 271 -16.70 19.75 -16.04
CA ALA A 271 -17.67 19.49 -15.00
C ALA A 271 -17.75 20.66 -14.01
N GLN A 272 -18.93 21.26 -13.90
CA GLN A 272 -19.24 22.25 -12.88
C GLN A 272 -19.42 21.55 -11.53
N ILE A 273 -18.85 22.13 -10.47
CA ILE A 273 -19.07 21.66 -9.10
C ILE A 273 -20.57 21.76 -8.79
N PRO A 274 -21.24 20.67 -8.37
CA PRO A 274 -22.66 20.71 -8.06
C PRO A 274 -22.96 21.80 -7.03
N ALA A 275 -23.81 22.75 -7.42
CA ALA A 275 -24.18 23.85 -6.53
C ALA A 275 -24.83 23.37 -5.22
N SER A 276 -25.40 22.16 -5.24
CA SER A 276 -25.97 21.44 -4.09
C SER A 276 -24.96 21.11 -2.99
N LEU A 277 -23.64 21.11 -3.27
CA LEU A 277 -22.61 20.85 -2.26
C LEU A 277 -22.36 22.07 -1.37
N PHE A 278 -22.49 23.30 -1.89
CA PHE A 278 -22.11 24.52 -1.15
C PHE A 278 -22.88 24.74 0.16
N PRO A 279 -24.20 24.48 0.28
CA PRO A 279 -24.91 24.60 1.56
C PRO A 279 -24.39 23.66 2.64
N VAL A 280 -23.88 22.47 2.27
CA VAL A 280 -23.29 21.48 3.21
C VAL A 280 -21.87 21.87 3.60
N LEU A 281 -21.18 22.63 2.75
CA LEU A 281 -19.80 23.10 2.96
C LEU A 281 -19.73 24.41 3.75
N GLN A 282 -20.87 24.98 4.16
CA GLN A 282 -20.94 26.15 5.04
C GLN A 282 -21.12 25.72 6.50
N GLY A 283 -20.29 26.24 7.41
CA GLY A 283 -20.46 25.98 8.84
C GLY A 283 -19.30 26.38 9.73
N ASN A 284 -19.51 26.26 11.05
CA ASN A 284 -18.49 26.51 12.06
C ASN A 284 -17.73 25.21 12.40
N LEU A 285 -16.80 25.26 13.39
CA LEU A 285 -16.00 24.10 13.81
C LEU A 285 -16.83 22.87 14.24
N ASN A 286 -18.07 23.07 14.67
CA ASN A 286 -18.99 22.04 15.14
C ASN A 286 -19.99 21.57 14.08
N SER A 287 -20.04 22.22 12.91
CA SER A 287 -20.92 21.78 11.81
C SER A 287 -20.43 20.46 11.20
N PRO A 288 -21.34 19.64 10.64
CA PRO A 288 -20.96 18.42 9.92
C PRO A 288 -19.95 18.72 8.81
N ARG A 289 -19.14 17.70 8.49
CA ARG A 289 -18.14 17.77 7.41
C ARG A 289 -18.50 16.82 6.31
N LEU A 290 -18.30 17.26 5.07
CA LEU A 290 -18.24 16.36 3.94
C LEU A 290 -16.98 15.48 4.11
N LEU A 291 -17.19 14.22 4.48
CA LEU A 291 -16.12 13.25 4.66
C LEU A 291 -15.61 12.76 3.29
N PHE A 292 -16.55 12.48 2.40
CA PHE A 292 -16.31 11.86 1.11
C PHE A 292 -17.49 12.14 0.17
N GLU A 293 -17.20 12.37 -1.11
CA GLU A 293 -18.18 12.47 -2.18
C GLU A 293 -17.62 11.70 -3.38
N HIS A 294 -18.43 10.80 -3.92
CA HIS A 294 -18.09 10.01 -5.09
C HIS A 294 -19.37 9.68 -5.86
N ASP A 295 -19.83 10.63 -6.66
CA ASP A 295 -20.90 10.42 -7.62
C ASP A 295 -20.30 10.18 -9.02
N PRO A 296 -20.76 9.18 -9.80
CA PRO A 296 -20.35 9.01 -11.19
C PRO A 296 -20.50 10.27 -12.05
N LEU A 297 -21.48 11.12 -11.76
CA LEU A 297 -21.71 12.41 -12.42
C LEU A 297 -20.58 13.42 -12.13
N ASN A 298 -19.84 13.21 -11.04
CA ASN A 298 -18.76 14.07 -10.59
C ASN A 298 -17.37 13.49 -10.87
N ASN A 299 -17.27 12.33 -11.53
CA ASN A 299 -15.98 11.71 -11.91
C ASN A 299 -15.08 12.67 -12.72
N ASP A 300 -15.70 13.55 -13.50
CA ASP A 300 -14.98 14.51 -14.35
C ASP A 300 -14.39 15.71 -13.57
N ILE A 301 -14.81 15.93 -12.32
CA ILE A 301 -14.30 17.00 -11.44
C ILE A 301 -12.89 16.66 -10.91
N GLY A 302 -12.51 15.38 -10.96
CA GLY A 302 -11.17 14.87 -10.67
C GLY A 302 -11.16 13.80 -9.59
N SER A 303 -9.97 13.39 -9.15
CA SER A 303 -9.83 12.47 -8.02
C SER A 303 -10.41 13.08 -6.74
N THR A 304 -10.55 12.28 -5.70
CA THR A 304 -10.97 12.72 -4.36
C THR A 304 -10.12 13.88 -3.81
N ARG A 305 -8.92 14.12 -4.36
CA ARG A 305 -8.08 15.29 -4.08
C ARG A 305 -8.71 16.61 -4.52
N ALA A 306 -9.61 16.61 -5.51
CA ALA A 306 -10.41 17.77 -5.90
C ALA A 306 -11.11 18.37 -4.67
N ILE A 307 -11.68 17.53 -3.81
CA ILE A 307 -12.40 17.95 -2.59
C ILE A 307 -11.51 18.75 -1.63
N ARG A 308 -10.18 18.60 -1.67
CA ARG A 308 -9.25 19.43 -0.87
C ARG A 308 -9.33 20.90 -1.24
N SER A 309 -9.53 21.20 -2.50
CA SER A 309 -9.58 22.57 -3.00
C SER A 309 -10.93 23.23 -2.73
N PHE A 310 -11.97 22.46 -2.34
CA PHE A 310 -13.27 23.03 -1.97
C PHE A 310 -13.20 23.92 -0.73
N THR A 311 -12.26 23.71 0.19
CA THR A 311 -12.07 24.67 1.30
C THR A 311 -11.60 26.04 0.83
N LEU A 312 -10.82 26.10 -0.27
CA LEU A 312 -10.38 27.36 -0.86
C LEU A 312 -11.53 28.08 -1.58
N ILE A 313 -12.45 27.30 -2.18
CA ILE A 313 -13.60 27.82 -2.94
C ILE A 313 -14.75 28.23 -2.00
N SER A 314 -15.07 27.41 -1.01
CA SER A 314 -16.24 27.59 -0.13
C SER A 314 -16.05 28.63 0.97
N LYS A 315 -14.81 29.13 1.18
CA LYS A 315 -14.42 30.13 2.21
C LYS A 315 -14.86 29.85 3.66
N SER A 316 -15.52 28.73 3.96
CA SER A 316 -16.30 28.58 5.20
C SER A 316 -16.67 27.15 5.61
N ALA A 317 -15.73 26.20 5.61
CA ALA A 317 -15.66 25.05 6.53
C ALA A 317 -14.37 24.24 6.30
N PRO A 318 -13.73 23.64 7.32
CA PRO A 318 -12.56 22.78 7.14
C PRO A 318 -12.95 21.38 6.65
N CYS A 319 -13.11 21.21 5.34
CA CYS A 319 -13.34 19.91 4.68
C CYS A 319 -12.08 19.02 4.64
N PHE A 320 -10.92 19.62 4.89
CA PHE A 320 -9.61 18.97 4.82
C PHE A 320 -9.39 17.85 5.86
N ARG A 321 -10.00 17.98 7.06
CA ARG A 321 -9.81 17.00 8.15
C ARG A 321 -10.44 15.65 7.84
N GLY A 322 -11.69 15.62 7.38
CA GLY A 322 -12.39 14.38 7.06
C GLY A 322 -11.68 13.58 5.96
N PHE A 323 -11.23 14.28 4.91
CA PHE A 323 -10.50 13.65 3.81
C PHE A 323 -9.15 13.06 4.25
N ILE A 324 -8.36 13.77 5.06
CA ILE A 324 -7.09 13.22 5.59
C ILE A 324 -7.35 12.00 6.48
N TYR A 325 -8.38 12.02 7.31
CA TYR A 325 -8.75 10.87 8.13
C TYR A 325 -9.11 9.65 7.27
N GLY A 326 -9.91 9.82 6.21
CA GLY A 326 -10.28 8.72 5.30
C GLY A 326 -9.07 8.10 4.57
N ILE A 327 -8.12 8.94 4.15
CA ILE A 327 -6.90 8.47 3.48
C ILE A 327 -5.96 7.73 4.44
N CYS A 328 -5.84 8.17 5.70
CA CYS A 328 -4.90 7.58 6.65
C CYS A 328 -5.43 6.31 7.35
N PHE A 329 -6.73 6.19 7.57
CA PHE A 329 -7.31 5.15 8.42
C PHE A 329 -8.21 4.14 7.70
N THR A 330 -9.04 4.58 6.74
CA THR A 330 -10.01 3.65 6.12
C THR A 330 -9.49 3.05 4.83
N GLY A 331 -8.52 3.70 4.17
CA GLY A 331 -8.30 3.48 2.75
C GLY A 331 -9.53 3.94 1.98
N THR A 332 -9.36 4.63 0.87
CA THR A 332 -10.46 5.01 -0.03
C THR A 332 -10.92 3.77 -0.80
N CYS A 333 -11.57 2.82 -0.11
CA CYS A 333 -12.24 1.68 -0.72
C CYS A 333 -13.74 1.94 -0.77
N CYS A 334 -14.15 2.86 -1.65
CA CYS A 334 -15.52 2.89 -2.16
C CYS A 334 -15.46 2.42 -3.61
N ILE A 335 -16.04 1.24 -3.86
CA ILE A 335 -16.06 0.53 -5.13
C ILE A 335 -16.97 1.27 -6.12
N PRO A 336 -16.53 1.58 -7.35
CA PRO A 336 -17.45 1.73 -8.46
C PRO A 336 -17.90 0.31 -8.86
N ILE A 337 -19.09 -0.11 -8.41
CA ILE A 337 -19.69 -1.33 -8.95
C ILE A 337 -20.06 -0.98 -10.39
N THR A 338 -19.37 -1.60 -11.33
CA THR A 338 -19.73 -1.57 -12.75
C THR A 338 -21.23 -1.86 -12.90
N GLY A 339 -21.99 -0.87 -13.37
CA GLY A 339 -23.34 -1.04 -13.88
C GLY A 339 -24.52 -0.94 -12.89
N GLY A 340 -24.29 -0.62 -11.62
CA GLY A 340 -25.37 -0.39 -10.65
C GLY A 340 -25.46 1.07 -10.23
N SER A 341 -26.59 1.73 -10.49
CA SER A 341 -26.91 3.08 -10.02
C SER A 341 -26.78 3.17 -8.49
N PHE A 342 -25.69 3.77 -8.01
CA PHE A 342 -25.52 4.12 -6.61
C PHE A 342 -26.26 5.43 -6.32
N GLN A 343 -27.44 5.37 -5.70
CA GLN A 343 -28.02 6.54 -5.03
C GLN A 343 -27.30 6.73 -3.69
N GLY A 344 -26.13 7.37 -3.73
CA GLY A 344 -25.39 7.75 -2.52
C GLY A 344 -26.07 8.94 -1.83
N SER A 345 -26.63 8.72 -0.65
CA SER A 345 -27.05 9.82 0.23
C SER A 345 -25.81 10.40 0.93
N LEU A 346 -25.68 11.73 0.96
CA LEU A 346 -24.67 12.50 1.68
C LEU A 346 -24.50 11.97 3.12
N ILE A 347 -23.31 11.43 3.46
CA ILE A 347 -23.01 11.05 4.84
C ILE A 347 -22.47 12.29 5.56
N ALA A 348 -23.38 13.04 6.18
CA ALA A 348 -23.06 14.14 7.08
C ALA A 348 -22.79 13.60 8.50
N LEU A 349 -21.59 13.84 9.04
CA LEU A 349 -21.26 13.52 10.42
C LEU A 349 -21.79 14.61 11.37
N ASN A 350 -22.95 14.41 12.00
CA ASN A 350 -23.48 15.32 13.02
C ASN A 350 -22.92 14.96 14.42
N PRO A 351 -22.24 15.88 15.14
CA PRO A 351 -21.70 15.60 16.48
C PRO A 351 -22.77 15.45 17.57
N VAL A 352 -24.05 15.75 17.32
CA VAL A 352 -25.11 15.75 18.36
C VAL A 352 -26.19 14.66 18.13
N SER A 353 -26.16 13.94 17.01
CA SER A 353 -27.10 12.83 16.76
C SER A 353 -26.36 11.53 16.44
N GLN A 354 -26.33 10.60 17.40
CA GLN A 354 -25.85 9.22 17.27
C GLN A 354 -26.70 8.34 16.33
N ARG A 355 -27.05 8.82 15.13
CA ARG A 355 -27.69 7.99 14.10
C ARG A 355 -26.94 8.13 12.79
N ILE A 356 -26.09 7.14 12.54
CA ILE A 356 -25.70 6.76 11.19
C ILE A 356 -26.98 6.24 10.53
N TYR A 357 -27.51 6.92 9.53
CA TYR A 357 -28.59 6.36 8.73
C TYR A 357 -28.04 5.13 8.00
N GLY A 358 -28.61 3.97 8.36
CA GLY A 358 -28.04 2.66 8.06
C GLY A 358 -28.07 2.28 6.59
N TYR A 359 -27.09 1.46 6.22
CA TYR A 359 -27.14 0.65 5.00
C TYR A 359 -28.29 -0.37 5.12
N LYS A 360 -29.27 -0.30 4.21
CA LYS A 360 -30.14 -1.44 3.93
C LYS A 360 -29.33 -2.44 3.11
N SER A 361 -29.06 -3.60 3.68
CA SER A 361 -28.56 -4.78 2.97
C SER A 361 -29.43 -5.04 1.73
N CYS A 362 -28.86 -4.89 0.54
CA CYS A 362 -29.40 -5.48 -0.67
C CYS A 362 -28.73 -6.85 -0.84
N SER A 363 -29.39 -7.89 -0.33
CA SER A 363 -29.17 -9.27 -0.79
C SER A 363 -29.72 -9.37 -2.22
N SER A 364 -28.84 -9.39 -3.23
CA SER A 364 -29.22 -9.79 -4.58
C SER A 364 -28.40 -11.01 -4.98
N THR A 365 -29.02 -12.17 -4.78
CA THR A 365 -28.73 -13.42 -5.49
C THR A 365 -28.85 -13.15 -6.99
N TYR A 366 -27.75 -13.25 -7.73
CA TYR A 366 -27.81 -13.27 -9.19
C TYR A 366 -27.94 -14.72 -9.66
N ALA A 367 -29.14 -15.07 -10.11
CA ALA A 367 -29.35 -16.21 -10.99
C ALA A 367 -28.84 -15.83 -12.39
N ILE A 368 -27.90 -16.61 -12.91
CA ILE A 368 -27.45 -16.54 -14.30
C ILE A 368 -28.34 -17.49 -15.09
N THR A 369 -29.06 -16.96 -16.08
CA THR A 369 -29.69 -17.72 -17.16
C THR A 369 -29.48 -16.95 -18.47
N PRO A 370 -29.41 -17.67 -19.60
CA PRO A 370 -28.18 -17.87 -20.38
C PRO A 370 -27.75 -16.72 -21.29
#